data_AF-A0A3N5MTL0-F1
#
_entry.id   AF-A0A3N5MTL0-F1
#
_cell.length_a   1.000
_cell.length_b   1.000
_cell.length_c   1.000
_cell.angle_alpha   90.00
_cell.angle_beta   90.00
_cell.angle_gamma   90.00
#
_symmetry.space_group_name_H-M   'P 1'
#
loop_
_entity.id
_entity.type
_entity.pdbx_description
1 polymer ?
#
loop_
_entity_poly.entity_id
_entity_poly.type
_entity_poly.pdbx_seq_one_letter_code
_entity_poly.pdbx_strand_id
1 'polypeptide(L)' 'ILADGNNGFYYQTFDSAVTREGDMMRVLHALAKEVGILGIFSDWPATTTFFANCMNLK' A
#
# COMPACT_ATOMS: atom_id res chain seq x y z
N ILE A 1 -9.21 9.41 -0.31
CA ILE A 1 -9.53 8.60 -1.50
C ILE A 1 -8.21 8.27 -2.14
N LEU A 2 -7.99 7.02 -2.53
CA LEU A 2 -6.77 6.67 -3.27
C LEU A 2 -7.05 6.78 -4.77
N ALA A 3 -6.01 6.99 -5.58
CA ALA A 3 -6.09 7.11 -7.03
C ALA A 3 -6.69 8.42 -7.57
N ASP A 4 -6.54 9.53 -6.85
CA ASP A 4 -6.86 10.88 -7.35
C ASP A 4 -5.66 11.61 -7.95
N GLY A 5 -4.47 10.99 -7.93
CA GLY A 5 -3.21 11.56 -8.43
C GLY A 5 -2.57 12.57 -7.49
N ASN A 6 -3.02 12.64 -6.22
CA ASN A 6 -2.39 13.40 -5.16
C ASN A 6 -2.50 12.65 -3.83
N ASN A 7 -2.09 11.37 -3.82
CA ASN A 7 -2.31 10.48 -2.67
C ASN A 7 -1.45 10.81 -1.44
N GLY A 8 -0.64 11.87 -1.50
CA GLY A 8 0.14 12.41 -0.39
C GLY A 8 1.63 12.04 -0.43
N PHE A 9 2.37 12.52 0.57
CA PHE A 9 3.84 12.51 0.58
C PHE A 9 4.45 11.11 0.43
N TYR A 10 3.84 10.08 1.03
CA TYR A 10 4.37 8.71 1.00
C TYR A 10 4.18 8.00 -0.35
N TYR A 11 3.39 8.57 -1.27
CA TYR A 11 3.05 7.97 -2.57
C TYR A 11 3.83 8.60 -3.73
N GLN A 12 4.54 9.71 -3.47
CA GLN A 12 5.14 10.58 -4.50
C GLN A 12 6.03 9.87 -5.53
N THR A 13 6.63 8.73 -5.20
CA THR A 13 7.51 7.98 -6.11
C THR A 13 6.78 7.00 -7.03
N PHE A 14 5.52 6.66 -6.72
CA PHE A 14 4.74 5.67 -7.47
C PHE A 14 3.29 6.10 -7.72
N ASP A 15 2.95 7.36 -7.43
CA ASP A 15 1.58 7.86 -7.46
C ASP A 15 0.91 7.69 -8.83
N SER A 16 1.68 7.92 -9.90
CA SER A 16 1.22 7.75 -11.28
C SER A 16 0.85 6.31 -11.64
N ALA A 17 1.28 5.32 -10.85
CA ALA A 17 0.91 3.92 -11.02
C ALA A 17 -0.37 3.54 -10.26
N VAL A 18 -0.87 4.39 -9.35
CA VAL A 18 -2.08 4.15 -8.57
C VAL A 18 -3.27 4.75 -9.32
N THR A 19 -3.88 3.96 -10.20
CA THR A 19 -5.00 4.40 -11.06
C THR A 19 -6.36 3.97 -10.53
N ARG A 20 -6.38 3.01 -9.60
CA ARG A 20 -7.56 2.54 -8.87
C ARG A 20 -7.18 2.24 -7.43
N GLU A 21 -8.13 2.34 -6.50
CA GLU A 21 -7.87 2.07 -5.08
C GLU A 21 -7.26 0.67 -4.83
N GLY A 22 -7.69 -0.33 -5.61
CA GLY A 22 -7.18 -1.70 -5.52
C GLY A 22 -5.69 -1.86 -5.89
N ASP A 23 -5.10 -0.91 -6.62
CA ASP A 23 -3.67 -0.97 -6.97
C ASP A 23 -2.80 -0.86 -5.70
N MET A 24 -3.30 -0.25 -4.62
CA MET A 24 -2.58 -0.24 -3.34
C MET A 24 -2.40 -1.63 -2.73
N MET A 25 -3.34 -2.55 -2.93
CA MET A 25 -3.15 -3.93 -2.47
C MET A 25 -2.01 -4.62 -3.22
N ARG A 26 -1.78 -4.25 -4.49
CA ARG A 26 -0.66 -4.78 -5.28
C ARG A 26 0.67 -4.20 -4.84
N VAL A 27 0.72 -2.90 -4.54
CA VAL A 27 1.92 -2.27 -3.97
C VAL A 27 2.27 -2.93 -2.64
N LEU A 28 1.30 -3.13 -1.74
CA LEU A 28 1.52 -3.83 -0.48
C LEU A 28 1.98 -5.28 -0.70
N HIS A 29 1.42 -5.98 -1.69
CA HIS A 29 1.87 -7.32 -2.05
C HIS A 29 3.33 -7.35 -2.52
N ALA A 30 3.70 -6.47 -3.46
CA ALA A 30 5.06 -6.37 -3.97
C ALA A 30 6.05 -6.07 -2.83
N LEU A 31 5.73 -5.11 -1.96
CA LEU A 31 6.58 -4.77 -0.81
C LEU A 31 6.71 -5.94 0.18
N ALA A 32 5.60 -6.59 0.55
CA ALA A 32 5.61 -7.62 1.59
C ALA A 32 6.13 -8.98 1.11
N LYS A 33 5.88 -9.37 -0.14
CA LYS A 33 6.17 -10.72 -0.66
C LYS A 33 7.31 -10.76 -1.66
N GLU A 34 7.46 -9.75 -2.51
CA GLU A 34 8.52 -9.73 -3.52
C GLU A 34 9.78 -9.07 -2.97
N VAL A 35 9.64 -7.92 -2.30
CA VAL A 35 10.77 -7.20 -1.68
C VAL A 35 11.12 -7.78 -0.31
N GLY A 36 10.12 -8.20 0.49
CA GLY A 36 10.34 -8.79 1.81
C GLY A 36 10.73 -7.76 2.88
N ILE A 37 10.02 -6.62 2.93
CA ILE A 37 10.27 -5.57 3.91
C ILE A 37 10.04 -6.06 5.36
N LEU A 38 10.79 -5.49 6.31
CA LEU A 38 10.64 -5.79 7.75
C LEU A 38 9.36 -5.21 8.36
N GLY A 39 8.85 -4.12 7.79
CA GLY A 39 7.66 -3.43 8.27
C GLY A 39 7.31 -2.22 7.40
N ILE A 40 6.08 -1.73 7.53
CA ILE A 40 5.55 -0.60 6.78
C ILE A 40 4.95 0.44 7.73
N PHE A 41 5.21 1.72 7.44
CA PHE A 41 4.57 2.83 8.13
C PHE A 41 3.29 3.24 7.39
N SER A 42 2.24 3.61 8.13
CA SER A 42 1.02 4.18 7.57
C SER A 42 0.42 5.20 8.53
N ASP A 43 0.10 6.37 7.99
CA ASP A 43 -0.68 7.43 8.63
C ASP A 43 -2.17 7.03 8.75
N TRP A 44 -2.68 6.20 7.84
CA TRP A 44 -4.05 5.68 7.82
C TRP A 44 -4.06 4.14 7.82
N PRO A 45 -4.05 3.48 8.99
CA PRO A 45 -3.71 2.06 9.10
C PRO A 45 -4.79 1.09 8.60
N ALA A 46 -5.97 1.56 8.22
CA ALA A 46 -7.07 0.69 7.78
C ALA A 46 -6.64 -0.23 6.61
N THR A 47 -6.01 0.35 5.59
CA THR A 47 -5.58 -0.36 4.37
C THR A 47 -4.49 -1.39 4.65
N THR A 48 -3.46 -1.02 5.43
CA THR A 48 -2.36 -1.92 5.79
C THR A 48 -2.82 -3.03 6.74
N THR A 49 -3.71 -2.71 7.69
CA THR A 49 -4.29 -3.69 8.62
C THR A 49 -5.16 -4.71 7.89
N PHE A 50 -6.02 -4.25 6.98
CA PHE A 50 -6.85 -5.13 6.15
C PHE A 50 -5.97 -6.08 5.31
N PHE A 51 -4.96 -5.53 4.62
CA PHE A 51 -4.03 -6.33 3.84
C PHE A 51 -3.29 -7.36 4.70
N ALA A 52 -2.75 -6.95 5.86
CA ALA A 52 -2.05 -7.85 6.77
C ALA A 52 -2.95 -9.00 7.25
N ASN A 53 -4.21 -8.70 7.56
CA ASN A 53 -5.20 -9.71 7.94
C ASN A 53 -5.47 -10.71 6.81
N CYS A 54 -5.74 -10.22 5.58
CA CYS A 54 -5.98 -11.08 4.41
C CYS A 54 -4.77 -11.97 4.07
N MET A 55 -3.56 -11.46 4.27
CA MET A 55 -2.31 -12.15 3.95
C MET A 55 -1.75 -12.97 5.12
N ASN A 56 -2.46 -13.01 6.25
CA ASN A 56 -2.06 -13.67 7.50
C ASN A 56 -0.64 -13.27 7.95
N LEU A 57 -0.35 -11.97 7.86
CA LEU A 57 0.88 -11.35 8.36
C LEU A 57 0.69 -11.03 9.85
N LYS A 58 1.71 -11.36 10.66
CA LYS A 58 1.69 -11.18 12.12
C LYS A 58 2.45 -9.94 12.53
#